data_AF-A0A102D9X8-F1
#
_entry.id   AF-A0A102D9X8-F1
#
_cell.length_a   1.000
_cell.length_b   1.000
_cell.length_c   1.000
_cell.angle_alpha   90.00
_cell.angle_beta   90.00
_cell.angle_gamma   90.00
#
_symmetry.space_group_name_H-M   'P 1'
#
loop_
_entity.id
_entity.type
_entity.pdbx_description
1 polymer ?
#
loop_
_entity_poly.entity_id
_entity_poly.type
_entity_poly.pdbx_seq_one_letter_code
_entity_poly.pdbx_strand_id
1 'polypeptide(L)'
;MTKHHTSLFIGLALALAPALAHAQAEAAEAVVDSGDTAFVLGAGLLALAMIVPGVVLAVGGQVRARAFAALATEVGAIAAAVSLLWVLVGYTLAFGAVSNGWLGGGNAWMLIDLANVRGDSAVPEVVFVLLQLGFAVLAGTLLTGAWAERGNLAWIVPFAGLWSILVYAPLAHWIWGGGWLAARLGTVDYGGALVVHGAVGVSALVITLLLGRRARFAGAETAPGHAPALALAGTGMIWIALMALTAGATLAASDDAGSALINLQAAAAAGALVWLLIDAITLGRPGPTGLTSGALAGLVAASAAAQAMAPGAAMVAGVVGALAAWSAARLLRAALIDDAVGLVAVHGVGGLAGAMLAAPLIAGTLGGGGYAHGMGPVRQVIAQAIGAGVVVAWSAIGTAIAALMVAMVVPMRISEAAETAPSDAG
;
A
#
# COMPACT_ATOMS: atom_id res chain seq x y z
N MET A 1 9.76 54.09 29.65
CA MET A 1 9.00 54.32 28.41
C MET A 1 10.01 54.11 27.28
N THR A 2 9.95 53.13 26.39
CA THR A 2 8.82 52.47 25.73
C THR A 2 9.27 51.06 25.28
N LYS A 3 8.52 50.03 25.70
CA LYS A 3 8.40 48.78 24.96
C LYS A 3 7.53 49.11 23.75
N HIS A 4 7.89 48.76 22.51
CA HIS A 4 7.00 48.54 21.33
C HIS A 4 7.79 48.55 20.01
N HIS A 5 8.70 47.59 19.73
CA HIS A 5 9.25 47.48 18.36
C HIS A 5 9.47 46.05 17.83
N THR A 6 8.94 45.02 18.49
CA THR A 6 9.21 43.61 18.09
C THR A 6 7.99 42.86 17.55
N SER A 7 6.94 43.55 17.10
CA SER A 7 5.68 42.92 16.63
C SER A 7 5.27 43.29 15.21
N LEU A 8 6.10 44.02 14.45
CA LEU A 8 5.72 44.53 13.12
C LEU A 8 6.40 43.81 11.93
N PHE A 9 7.18 42.75 12.17
CA PHE A 9 7.85 42.00 11.09
C PHE A 9 7.35 40.55 10.93
N ILE A 10 6.40 40.10 11.74
CA ILE A 10 5.74 38.78 11.59
C ILE A 10 4.36 38.90 10.92
N GLY A 11 3.79 40.11 10.87
CA GLY A 11 2.48 40.37 10.25
C GLY A 11 2.47 40.68 8.75
N LEU A 12 3.63 40.77 8.09
CA LEU A 12 3.71 41.14 6.66
C LEU A 12 4.20 40.01 5.74
N ALA A 13 4.64 38.87 6.31
CA ALA A 13 5.06 37.70 5.54
C ALA A 13 3.91 36.68 5.30
N LEU A 14 2.73 36.90 5.88
CA LEU A 14 1.54 36.05 5.69
C LEU A 14 0.51 36.61 4.70
N ALA A 15 0.79 37.75 4.05
CA ALA A 15 -0.13 38.40 3.11
C ALA A 15 0.32 38.35 1.64
N LEU A 16 1.41 37.63 1.32
CA LEU A 16 2.01 37.58 -0.03
C LEU A 16 2.39 36.15 -0.47
N ALA A 17 1.45 35.21 -0.36
CA ALA A 17 1.52 33.93 -1.07
C ALA A 17 0.10 33.41 -1.37
N PRO A 18 -0.21 32.96 -2.60
CA PRO A 18 0.09 33.54 -3.91
C PRO A 18 -1.21 33.94 -4.63
N ALA A 19 -1.25 35.15 -5.21
CA ALA A 19 -2.24 35.55 -6.22
C ALA A 19 -1.87 34.99 -7.61
N LEU A 20 -1.63 33.67 -7.68
CA LEU A 20 -1.43 32.92 -8.93
C LEU A 20 -2.45 31.77 -9.00
N ALA A 21 -3.71 32.07 -8.70
CA ALA A 21 -4.82 31.29 -9.23
C ALA A 21 -4.98 31.72 -10.70
N HIS A 22 -4.23 31.09 -11.61
CA HIS A 22 -4.54 31.20 -13.03
C HIS A 22 -5.88 30.48 -13.25
N ALA A 23 -6.84 31.20 -13.81
CA ALA A 23 -8.05 30.58 -14.34
C ALA A 23 -7.63 29.50 -15.35
N GLN A 24 -8.06 28.27 -15.11
CA GLN A 24 -7.80 27.12 -15.98
C GLN A 24 -8.36 27.44 -17.36
N ALA A 25 -7.53 27.33 -18.40
CA ALA A 25 -8.01 27.39 -19.77
C ALA A 25 -8.70 26.05 -20.08
N GLU A 26 -9.97 26.11 -20.52
CA GLU A 26 -10.75 24.97 -20.99
C GLU A 26 -10.04 24.34 -22.22
N ALA A 27 -9.34 23.24 -22.00
CA ALA A 27 -9.21 22.22 -23.03
C ALA A 27 -10.59 21.57 -23.23
N ALA A 28 -10.84 20.92 -24.37
CA ALA A 28 -12.09 20.18 -24.59
C ALA A 28 -12.15 18.98 -23.61
N GLU A 29 -12.62 19.25 -22.40
CA GLU A 29 -12.75 18.29 -21.31
C GLU A 29 -13.79 17.23 -21.70
N ALA A 30 -13.49 15.97 -21.43
CA ALA A 30 -14.53 14.96 -21.36
C ALA A 30 -15.64 15.44 -20.40
N VAL A 31 -16.90 15.28 -20.79
CA VAL A 31 -18.02 15.69 -19.94
C VAL A 31 -17.93 14.90 -18.64
N VAL A 32 -17.73 15.64 -17.53
CA VAL A 32 -17.60 15.04 -16.20
C VAL A 32 -18.87 14.24 -15.86
N ASP A 33 -18.69 12.98 -15.50
CA ASP A 33 -19.78 12.12 -15.06
C ASP A 33 -19.89 12.16 -13.53
N SER A 34 -21.05 12.60 -13.03
CA SER A 34 -21.28 12.75 -11.59
C SER A 34 -21.33 11.41 -10.83
N GLY A 35 -21.77 10.32 -11.48
CA GLY A 35 -21.84 8.99 -10.90
C GLY A 35 -20.46 8.38 -10.75
N ASP A 36 -19.65 8.45 -11.80
CA ASP A 36 -18.25 8.01 -11.78
C ASP A 36 -17.44 8.83 -10.77
N THR A 37 -17.64 10.14 -10.76
CA THR A 37 -17.01 11.03 -9.78
C THR A 37 -17.38 10.67 -8.34
N ALA A 38 -18.66 10.44 -8.05
CA ALA A 38 -19.12 10.05 -6.71
C ALA A 38 -18.58 8.68 -6.29
N PHE A 39 -18.53 7.72 -7.22
CA PHE A 39 -17.95 6.40 -6.99
C PHE A 39 -16.47 6.49 -6.59
N VAL A 40 -15.67 7.24 -7.35
CA VAL A 40 -14.23 7.40 -7.06
C VAL A 40 -13.97 8.19 -5.78
N LEU A 41 -14.76 9.25 -5.50
CA LEU A 41 -14.70 9.95 -4.22
C LEU A 41 -14.99 9.01 -3.03
N GLY A 42 -16.03 8.18 -3.16
CA GLY A 42 -16.38 7.18 -2.16
C GLY A 42 -15.24 6.18 -1.92
N ALA A 43 -14.62 5.67 -2.99
CA ALA A 43 -13.46 4.79 -2.91
C ALA A 43 -12.25 5.47 -2.22
N GLY A 44 -11.95 6.73 -2.55
CA GLY A 44 -10.88 7.50 -1.92
C GLY A 44 -11.12 7.73 -0.41
N LEU A 45 -12.35 8.05 0.00
CA LEU A 45 -12.70 8.21 1.41
C LEU A 45 -12.63 6.89 2.18
N LEU A 46 -13.10 5.79 1.59
CA LEU A 46 -12.97 4.46 2.17
C LEU A 46 -11.50 4.07 2.35
N ALA A 47 -10.62 4.43 1.41
CA ALA A 47 -9.19 4.21 1.56
C ALA A 47 -8.62 4.96 2.78
N LEU A 48 -9.02 6.21 3.03
CA LEU A 48 -8.59 6.92 4.24
C LEU A 48 -9.12 6.28 5.53
N ALA A 49 -10.36 5.75 5.49
CA ALA A 49 -10.92 4.97 6.59
C ALA A 49 -10.18 3.63 6.81
N MET A 50 -9.67 3.00 5.76
CA MET A 50 -8.79 1.83 5.88
C MET A 50 -7.51 2.16 6.63
N ILE A 51 -6.92 3.32 6.33
CA ILE A 51 -5.61 3.70 6.83
C ILE A 51 -5.69 4.03 8.32
N VAL A 52 -6.46 5.06 8.69
CA VAL A 52 -6.35 5.61 10.05
C VAL A 52 -7.02 4.69 11.08
N PRO A 53 -8.32 4.37 11.00
CA PRO A 53 -8.89 3.39 11.91
C PRO A 53 -8.56 1.93 11.52
N GLY A 54 -8.55 1.57 10.23
CA GLY A 54 -8.37 0.16 9.84
C GLY A 54 -6.98 -0.42 10.18
N VAL A 55 -5.88 0.21 9.73
CA VAL A 55 -4.51 -0.26 10.01
C VAL A 55 -4.20 -0.19 11.50
N VAL A 56 -4.62 0.88 12.19
CA VAL A 56 -4.43 1.00 13.65
C VAL A 56 -5.11 -0.13 14.38
N LEU A 57 -6.34 -0.50 14.03
CA LEU A 57 -7.04 -1.61 14.67
C LEU A 57 -6.42 -2.97 14.29
N ALA A 58 -6.09 -3.17 13.01
CA ALA A 58 -5.57 -4.43 12.48
C ALA A 58 -4.19 -4.78 13.06
N VAL A 59 -3.26 -3.83 13.02
CA VAL A 59 -1.90 -3.99 13.54
C VAL A 59 -1.89 -3.80 15.06
N GLY A 60 -2.68 -2.85 15.58
CA GLY A 60 -2.81 -2.56 17.01
C GLY A 60 -3.28 -3.77 17.81
N GLY A 61 -4.30 -4.49 17.32
CA GLY A 61 -4.78 -5.71 17.97
C GLY A 61 -3.75 -6.85 18.00
N GLN A 62 -2.74 -6.81 17.12
CA GLN A 62 -1.66 -7.80 17.02
C GLN A 62 -0.42 -7.46 17.86
N VAL A 63 -0.26 -6.19 18.27
CA VAL A 63 0.81 -5.79 19.19
C VAL A 63 0.36 -5.87 20.65
N ARG A 64 1.27 -5.60 21.59
CA ARG A 64 0.93 -5.48 23.01
C ARG A 64 0.08 -4.23 23.27
N ALA A 65 -0.80 -4.30 24.26
CA ALA A 65 -1.70 -3.19 24.63
C ALA A 65 -0.95 -1.85 24.83
N ARG A 66 0.21 -1.90 25.51
CA ARG A 66 1.06 -0.72 25.75
C ARG A 66 1.61 -0.07 24.47
N ALA A 67 1.79 -0.86 23.40
CA ALA A 67 2.35 -0.37 22.14
C ALA A 67 1.26 0.21 21.21
N PHE A 68 -0.01 0.01 21.55
CA PHE A 68 -1.14 0.43 20.72
C PHE A 68 -1.15 1.95 20.47
N ALA A 69 -0.99 2.76 21.52
CA ALA A 69 -1.01 4.22 21.40
C ALA A 69 0.16 4.76 20.57
N ALA A 70 1.36 4.19 20.76
CA ALA A 70 2.53 4.53 19.97
C ALA A 70 2.32 4.19 18.49
N LEU A 71 1.84 2.98 18.20
CA LEU A 71 1.50 2.54 16.84
C LEU A 71 0.44 3.45 16.19
N ALA A 72 -0.62 3.82 16.93
CA ALA A 72 -1.64 4.74 16.42
C ALA A 72 -1.05 6.10 16.06
N THR A 73 -0.11 6.60 16.87
CA THR A 73 0.63 7.84 16.60
C THR A 73 1.53 7.71 15.37
N GLU A 74 2.24 6.59 15.22
CA GLU A 74 3.05 6.30 14.04
C GLU A 74 2.22 6.30 12.77
N VAL A 75 1.10 5.57 12.75
CA VAL A 75 0.20 5.50 11.58
C VAL A 75 -0.33 6.88 11.22
N GLY A 76 -0.81 7.65 12.21
CA GLY A 76 -1.31 9.02 11.97
C GLY A 76 -0.23 9.97 11.46
N ALA A 77 0.97 9.90 12.02
CA ALA A 77 2.09 10.76 11.62
C ALA A 77 2.60 10.42 10.20
N ILE A 78 2.71 9.13 9.86
CA ILE A 78 3.04 8.68 8.51
C ILE A 78 1.96 9.12 7.53
N ALA A 79 0.68 8.95 7.88
CA ALA A 79 -0.42 9.34 7.03
C ALA A 79 -0.39 10.84 6.71
N ALA A 80 -0.15 11.68 7.71
CA ALA A 80 0.00 13.12 7.52
C ALA A 80 1.21 13.46 6.63
N ALA A 81 2.39 12.90 6.93
CA ALA A 81 3.63 13.20 6.21
C ALA A 81 3.57 12.75 4.74
N VAL A 82 3.12 11.52 4.48
CA VAL A 82 2.98 10.99 3.12
C VAL A 82 1.91 11.76 2.34
N SER A 83 0.82 12.17 3.00
CA SER A 83 -0.21 13.00 2.33
C SER A 83 0.31 14.36 1.89
N LEU A 84 1.05 15.05 2.75
CA LEU A 84 1.66 16.32 2.39
C LEU A 84 2.67 16.16 1.26
N LEU A 85 3.55 15.15 1.34
CA LEU A 85 4.51 14.86 0.29
C LEU A 85 3.85 14.47 -1.04
N TRP A 86 2.72 13.75 -0.99
CA TRP A 86 1.93 13.41 -2.17
C TRP A 86 1.43 14.67 -2.89
N VAL A 87 0.83 15.60 -2.16
CA VAL A 87 0.38 16.89 -2.68
C VAL A 87 1.55 17.70 -3.23
N LEU A 88 2.66 17.81 -2.47
CA LEU A 88 3.79 18.65 -2.84
C LEU A 88 4.51 18.16 -4.10
N VAL A 89 4.74 16.85 -4.22
CA VAL A 89 5.63 16.27 -5.25
C VAL A 89 5.26 14.85 -5.67
N GLY A 90 4.78 14.00 -4.75
CA GLY A 90 4.59 12.58 -5.01
C GLY A 90 3.63 12.30 -6.16
N TYR A 91 2.55 13.06 -6.26
CA TYR A 91 1.59 12.95 -7.37
C TYR A 91 2.25 13.23 -8.72
N THR A 92 3.01 14.31 -8.82
CA THR A 92 3.72 14.70 -10.05
C THR A 92 4.73 13.63 -10.46
N LEU A 93 5.49 13.08 -9.50
CA LEU A 93 6.47 12.04 -9.80
C LEU A 93 5.83 10.72 -10.24
N ALA A 94 4.66 10.38 -9.71
CA ALA A 94 3.94 9.16 -10.06
C ALA A 94 3.18 9.31 -11.40
N PHE A 95 2.40 10.37 -11.55
CA PHE A 95 1.39 10.51 -12.63
C PHE A 95 1.60 11.71 -13.55
N GLY A 96 2.62 12.54 -13.33
CA GLY A 96 2.95 13.64 -14.22
C GLY A 96 3.36 13.18 -15.63
N ALA A 97 3.60 14.13 -16.51
CA ALA A 97 3.87 13.89 -17.92
C ALA A 97 5.02 12.88 -18.13
N VAL A 98 4.78 11.87 -18.99
CA VAL A 98 5.76 10.83 -19.32
C VAL A 98 6.79 11.40 -20.30
N SER A 99 7.97 11.78 -19.78
CA SER A 99 9.06 12.33 -20.61
C SER A 99 10.09 11.25 -20.96
N ASN A 100 10.68 10.62 -19.95
CA ASN A 100 11.72 9.59 -20.08
C ASN A 100 11.28 8.19 -19.62
N GLY A 101 10.04 8.07 -19.11
CA GLY A 101 9.45 6.83 -18.60
C GLY A 101 9.92 6.39 -17.21
N TRP A 102 10.80 7.16 -16.56
CA TRP A 102 11.35 6.84 -15.23
C TRP A 102 10.60 7.54 -14.09
N LEU A 103 10.22 8.80 -14.29
CA LEU A 103 9.37 9.57 -13.37
C LEU A 103 8.44 10.46 -14.18
N GLY A 104 7.30 10.80 -13.58
CA GLY A 104 6.41 11.84 -14.08
C GLY A 104 7.04 13.22 -13.89
N GLY A 105 6.79 14.10 -14.86
CA GLY A 105 7.22 15.49 -14.83
C GLY A 105 6.08 16.47 -15.07
N GLY A 106 6.42 17.67 -15.54
CA GLY A 106 5.43 18.72 -15.83
C GLY A 106 5.13 19.62 -14.64
N ASN A 107 3.95 20.25 -14.67
CA ASN A 107 3.61 21.38 -13.79
C ASN A 107 2.67 21.02 -12.63
N ALA A 108 2.33 19.75 -12.41
CA ALA A 108 1.41 19.34 -11.34
C ALA A 108 2.00 19.42 -9.90
N TRP A 109 3.11 20.13 -9.71
CA TRP A 109 3.74 20.33 -8.40
C TRP A 109 2.78 21.06 -7.47
N MET A 110 2.65 20.60 -6.22
CA MET A 110 1.64 21.14 -5.30
C MET A 110 0.21 21.10 -5.84
N LEU A 111 -0.06 20.25 -6.86
CA LEU A 111 -1.32 20.17 -7.59
C LEU A 111 -1.74 21.48 -8.28
N ILE A 112 -0.79 22.37 -8.61
CA ILE A 112 -1.09 23.71 -9.14
C ILE A 112 -1.68 23.69 -10.55
N ASP A 113 -1.33 22.68 -11.35
CA ASP A 113 -1.80 22.53 -12.73
C ASP A 113 -2.04 21.06 -13.06
N LEU A 114 -3.31 20.66 -12.96
CA LEU A 114 -3.79 19.29 -13.17
C LEU A 114 -4.34 19.05 -14.59
N ALA A 115 -4.54 20.10 -15.38
CA ALA A 115 -5.13 19.99 -16.72
C ALA A 115 -4.24 19.19 -17.70
N ASN A 116 -2.94 19.11 -17.41
CA ASN A 116 -1.92 18.49 -18.27
C ASN A 116 -1.71 16.98 -18.05
N VAL A 117 -2.51 16.32 -17.20
CA VAL A 117 -2.24 14.93 -16.80
C VAL A 117 -3.18 13.92 -17.48
N ARG A 118 -4.50 14.09 -17.39
CA ARG A 118 -5.51 13.25 -18.07
C ARG A 118 -6.70 14.06 -18.56
N GLY A 119 -6.54 14.74 -19.70
CA GLY A 119 -7.59 15.59 -20.28
C GLY A 119 -8.85 14.86 -20.76
N ASP A 120 -8.75 13.54 -21.00
CA ASP A 120 -9.84 12.75 -21.60
C ASP A 120 -10.67 11.95 -20.56
N SER A 121 -10.47 12.18 -19.25
CA SER A 121 -11.18 11.43 -18.21
C SER A 121 -12.54 12.06 -17.86
N ALA A 122 -13.59 11.23 -17.73
CA ALA A 122 -14.89 11.66 -17.19
C ALA A 122 -14.87 11.94 -15.68
N VAL A 123 -13.75 11.67 -15.00
CA VAL A 123 -13.53 11.95 -13.58
C VAL A 123 -12.54 13.10 -13.44
N PRO A 124 -12.84 14.14 -12.62
CA PRO A 124 -11.90 15.23 -12.41
C PRO A 124 -10.56 14.75 -11.86
N GLU A 125 -9.48 15.33 -12.35
CA GLU A 125 -8.12 14.91 -12.02
C GLU A 125 -7.84 14.94 -10.50
N VAL A 126 -8.37 15.95 -9.80
CA VAL A 126 -8.24 16.09 -8.34
C VAL A 126 -8.89 14.94 -7.57
N VAL A 127 -9.92 14.30 -8.15
CA VAL A 127 -10.59 13.14 -7.56
C VAL A 127 -9.72 11.89 -7.71
N PHE A 128 -9.03 11.73 -8.84
CA PHE A 128 -8.01 10.70 -8.98
C PHE A 128 -6.81 10.92 -8.05
N VAL A 129 -6.39 12.18 -7.84
CA VAL A 129 -5.33 12.51 -6.87
C VAL A 129 -5.69 11.96 -5.48
N LEU A 130 -6.96 12.12 -5.05
CA LEU A 130 -7.46 11.57 -3.79
C LEU A 130 -7.48 10.04 -3.77
N LEU A 131 -7.94 9.40 -4.85
CA LEU A 131 -7.92 7.95 -4.97
C LEU A 131 -6.50 7.39 -4.80
N GLN A 132 -5.54 7.93 -5.53
CA GLN A 132 -4.14 7.48 -5.49
C GLN A 132 -3.41 7.86 -4.21
N LEU A 133 -3.80 8.98 -3.58
CA LEU A 133 -3.35 9.29 -2.22
C LEU A 133 -3.66 8.13 -1.27
N GLY A 134 -4.83 7.49 -1.41
CA GLY A 134 -5.21 6.30 -0.65
C GLY A 134 -4.20 5.16 -0.78
N PHE A 135 -3.75 4.84 -2.00
CA PHE A 135 -2.71 3.82 -2.21
C PHE A 135 -1.35 4.21 -1.63
N ALA A 136 -0.93 5.46 -1.83
CA ALA A 136 0.36 5.97 -1.34
C ALA A 136 0.45 5.92 0.19
N VAL A 137 -0.60 6.41 0.85
CA VAL A 137 -0.67 6.44 2.31
C VAL A 137 -0.84 5.03 2.89
N LEU A 138 -1.63 4.17 2.24
CA LEU A 138 -1.72 2.76 2.63
C LEU A 138 -0.34 2.10 2.60
N ALA A 139 0.41 2.27 1.50
CA ALA A 139 1.74 1.68 1.37
C ALA A 139 2.68 2.15 2.51
N GLY A 140 2.72 3.46 2.79
CA GLY A 140 3.53 4.01 3.87
C GLY A 140 3.12 3.51 5.25
N THR A 141 1.82 3.44 5.54
CA THR A 141 1.32 3.05 6.86
C THR A 141 1.40 1.55 7.11
N LEU A 142 1.26 0.70 6.09
CA LEU A 142 1.45 -0.75 6.24
C LEU A 142 2.85 -1.10 6.78
N LEU A 143 3.89 -0.33 6.43
CA LEU A 143 5.25 -0.57 6.89
C LEU A 143 5.42 -0.51 8.43
N THR A 144 4.48 0.09 9.16
CA THR A 144 4.46 0.11 10.63
C THR A 144 4.61 -1.26 11.28
N GLY A 145 4.10 -2.31 10.61
CA GLY A 145 4.29 -3.68 11.07
C GLY A 145 5.75 -4.16 11.09
N ALA A 146 6.63 -3.59 10.25
CA ALA A 146 8.02 -4.02 10.12
C ALA A 146 8.87 -3.67 11.36
N TRP A 147 8.55 -2.55 12.01
CA TRP A 147 9.23 -2.04 13.20
C TRP A 147 8.36 -2.07 14.45
N ALA A 148 7.24 -2.78 14.41
CA ALA A 148 6.30 -2.86 15.52
C ALA A 148 7.04 -3.07 16.86
N GLU A 149 6.70 -2.21 17.83
CA GLU A 149 7.21 -2.18 19.22
C GLU A 149 8.69 -1.82 19.43
N ARG A 150 9.46 -1.54 18.35
CA ARG A 150 10.90 -1.23 18.46
C ARG A 150 11.37 -0.05 17.61
N GLY A 151 10.53 0.46 16.71
CA GLY A 151 10.85 1.59 15.86
C GLY A 151 10.89 2.92 16.63
N ASN A 152 11.81 3.79 16.25
CA ASN A 152 11.88 5.14 16.78
C ASN A 152 11.03 6.10 15.91
N LEU A 153 10.03 6.77 16.49
CA LEU A 153 9.13 7.68 15.78
C LEU A 153 9.89 8.77 14.98
N ALA A 154 10.98 9.30 15.54
CA ALA A 154 11.78 10.33 14.88
C ALA A 154 12.53 9.81 13.64
N TRP A 155 12.73 8.50 13.53
CA TRP A 155 13.25 7.85 12.31
C TRP A 155 12.11 7.43 11.38
N ILE A 156 11.00 6.91 11.94
CA ILE A 156 9.86 6.37 11.19
C ILE A 156 9.27 7.40 10.22
N VAL A 157 8.97 8.62 10.70
CA VAL A 157 8.27 9.62 9.88
C VAL A 157 9.12 10.09 8.69
N PRO A 158 10.38 10.51 8.87
CA PRO A 158 11.25 10.85 7.74
C PRO A 158 11.53 9.65 6.82
N PHE A 159 11.68 8.44 7.37
CA PHE A 159 11.86 7.24 6.57
C PHE A 159 10.65 6.99 5.67
N ALA A 160 9.43 7.00 6.21
CA ALA A 160 8.22 6.75 5.43
C ALA A 160 8.00 7.83 4.35
N GLY A 161 8.29 9.09 4.66
CA GLY A 161 8.25 10.18 3.68
C GLY A 161 9.31 10.04 2.59
N LEU A 162 10.54 9.65 2.93
CA LEU A 162 11.58 9.43 1.94
C LEU A 162 11.30 8.18 1.09
N TRP A 163 10.79 7.12 1.70
CA TRP A 163 10.40 5.88 1.03
C TRP A 163 9.26 6.11 0.04
N SER A 164 8.27 6.96 0.37
CA SER A 164 7.17 7.25 -0.55
C SER A 164 7.64 7.94 -1.84
N ILE A 165 8.72 8.71 -1.77
CA ILE A 165 9.33 9.39 -2.92
C ILE A 165 10.35 8.51 -3.65
N LEU A 166 11.21 7.77 -2.94
CA LEU A 166 12.29 6.99 -3.55
C LEU A 166 11.85 5.61 -4.04
N VAL A 167 10.82 5.00 -3.43
CA VAL A 167 10.39 3.64 -3.74
C VAL A 167 9.00 3.67 -4.37
N TYR A 168 8.02 4.20 -3.66
CA TYR A 168 6.62 4.12 -4.09
C TYR A 168 6.35 4.92 -5.38
N ALA A 169 6.70 6.22 -5.42
CA ALA A 169 6.40 7.05 -6.58
C ALA A 169 7.03 6.53 -7.91
N PRO A 170 8.29 6.07 -7.95
CA PRO A 170 8.84 5.43 -9.15
C PRO A 170 8.09 4.17 -9.57
N LEU A 171 7.76 3.28 -8.62
CA LEU A 171 7.03 2.04 -8.94
C LEU A 171 5.62 2.35 -9.47
N ALA A 172 4.92 3.30 -8.83
CA ALA A 172 3.63 3.80 -9.30
C ALA A 172 3.76 4.41 -10.70
N HIS A 173 4.82 5.17 -10.98
CA HIS A 173 5.04 5.71 -12.33
C HIS A 173 5.25 4.61 -13.37
N TRP A 174 6.12 3.64 -13.08
CA TRP A 174 6.49 2.60 -14.04
C TRP A 174 5.31 1.71 -14.45
N ILE A 175 4.35 1.52 -13.55
CA ILE A 175 3.24 0.57 -13.73
C ILE A 175 1.90 1.29 -13.96
N TRP A 176 1.59 2.36 -13.23
CA TRP A 176 0.31 3.07 -13.31
C TRP A 176 0.38 4.42 -14.01
N GLY A 177 1.53 5.09 -13.94
CA GLY A 177 1.76 6.43 -14.49
C GLY A 177 2.18 6.47 -15.96
N GLY A 178 1.96 5.38 -16.72
CA GLY A 178 2.37 5.31 -18.13
C GLY A 178 3.86 5.07 -18.36
N GLY A 179 4.62 4.68 -17.32
CA GLY A 179 6.04 4.37 -17.42
C GLY A 179 6.34 3.03 -18.09
N TRP A 180 7.62 2.68 -18.12
CA TRP A 180 8.15 1.66 -19.03
C TRP A 180 7.72 0.21 -18.74
N LEU A 181 7.44 -0.16 -17.48
CA LEU A 181 7.04 -1.53 -17.13
C LEU A 181 5.67 -1.86 -17.75
N ALA A 182 4.67 -0.99 -17.55
CA ALA A 182 3.37 -1.18 -18.19
C ALA A 182 3.44 -0.88 -19.68
N ALA A 183 3.91 0.30 -20.08
CA ALA A 183 3.76 0.77 -21.47
C ALA A 183 4.61 0.00 -22.49
N ARG A 184 5.77 -0.55 -22.09
CA ARG A 184 6.68 -1.26 -23.03
C ARG A 184 6.69 -2.77 -22.83
N LEU A 185 6.67 -3.23 -21.58
CA LEU A 185 6.68 -4.67 -21.30
C LEU A 185 5.28 -5.27 -21.18
N GLY A 186 4.27 -4.47 -20.88
CA GLY A 186 2.91 -4.96 -20.65
C GLY A 186 2.73 -5.58 -19.26
N THR A 187 3.53 -5.17 -18.28
CA THR A 187 3.34 -5.60 -16.87
C THR A 187 1.96 -5.12 -16.40
N VAL A 188 1.17 -6.05 -15.88
CA VAL A 188 -0.16 -5.82 -15.31
C VAL A 188 -0.06 -5.85 -13.80
N ASP A 189 -0.55 -4.79 -13.16
CA ASP A 189 -0.82 -4.73 -11.73
C ASP A 189 -1.92 -3.69 -11.53
N TYR A 190 -3.15 -4.15 -11.33
CA TYR A 190 -4.31 -3.28 -11.31
C TYR A 190 -4.52 -2.61 -9.93
N GLY A 191 -4.62 -3.42 -8.88
CA GLY A 191 -4.89 -3.01 -7.49
C GLY A 191 -3.67 -2.97 -6.58
N GLY A 192 -2.45 -3.10 -7.10
CA GLY A 192 -1.22 -2.87 -6.34
C GLY A 192 -0.65 -4.11 -5.67
N ALA A 193 -0.82 -5.29 -6.26
CA ALA A 193 -0.11 -6.50 -5.85
C ALA A 193 1.41 -6.31 -5.93
N LEU A 194 1.92 -5.55 -6.91
CA LEU A 194 3.33 -5.18 -7.01
C LEU A 194 3.61 -3.82 -6.37
N VAL A 195 2.97 -2.74 -6.85
CA VAL A 195 3.29 -1.35 -6.50
C VAL A 195 3.11 -1.08 -5.00
N VAL A 196 2.12 -1.72 -4.38
CA VAL A 196 1.81 -1.53 -2.96
C VAL A 196 2.32 -2.71 -2.15
N HIS A 197 1.74 -3.89 -2.36
CA HIS A 197 1.94 -5.03 -1.47
C HIS A 197 3.31 -5.68 -1.63
N GLY A 198 3.73 -5.95 -2.87
CA GLY A 198 5.08 -6.45 -3.17
C GLY A 198 6.15 -5.48 -2.68
N ALA A 199 6.00 -4.19 -2.98
CA ALA A 199 6.94 -3.16 -2.54
C ALA A 199 7.02 -3.07 -1.01
N VAL A 200 5.88 -2.99 -0.32
CA VAL A 200 5.83 -2.95 1.15
C VAL A 200 6.41 -4.21 1.77
N GLY A 201 6.08 -5.40 1.26
CA GLY A 201 6.55 -6.66 1.85
C GLY A 201 8.06 -6.86 1.69
N VAL A 202 8.63 -6.50 0.55
CA VAL A 202 10.09 -6.51 0.34
C VAL A 202 10.78 -5.47 1.22
N SER A 203 10.19 -4.28 1.30
CA SER A 203 10.71 -3.20 2.16
C SER A 203 10.67 -3.62 3.64
N ALA A 204 9.58 -4.25 4.09
CA ALA A 204 9.43 -4.78 5.44
C ALA A 204 10.49 -5.85 5.76
N LEU A 205 10.83 -6.71 4.79
CA LEU A 205 11.92 -7.68 4.95
C LEU A 205 13.26 -6.97 5.18
N VAL A 206 13.60 -5.98 4.35
CA VAL A 206 14.84 -5.20 4.51
C VAL A 206 14.88 -4.52 5.87
N ILE A 207 13.81 -3.82 6.27
CA ILE A 207 13.76 -3.13 7.57
C ILE A 207 13.86 -4.11 8.74
N THR A 208 13.18 -5.25 8.66
CA THR A 208 13.24 -6.26 9.73
C THR A 208 14.64 -6.83 9.89
N LEU A 209 15.38 -7.03 8.79
CA LEU A 209 16.78 -7.46 8.82
C LEU A 209 17.70 -6.37 9.38
N LEU A 210 17.49 -5.10 9.04
CA LEU A 210 18.29 -3.97 9.54
C LEU A 210 18.06 -3.68 11.04
N LEU A 211 16.80 -3.69 11.49
CA LEU A 211 16.45 -3.47 12.90
C LEU A 211 16.79 -4.66 13.81
N GLY A 212 16.85 -5.85 13.21
CA GLY A 212 16.91 -7.10 13.94
C GLY A 212 15.62 -7.44 14.68
N ARG A 213 15.70 -8.54 15.42
CA ARG A 213 14.60 -9.18 16.15
C ARG A 213 14.22 -8.38 17.40
N ARG A 214 12.96 -8.45 17.82
CA ARG A 214 12.52 -7.94 19.14
C ARG A 214 13.19 -8.73 20.28
N ALA A 215 13.45 -8.07 21.40
CA ALA A 215 14.14 -8.66 22.55
C ALA A 215 13.51 -9.99 23.02
N ARG A 216 12.17 -10.10 22.95
CA ARG A 216 11.43 -11.30 23.39
C ARG A 216 11.18 -12.34 22.29
N PHE A 217 11.57 -12.07 21.04
CA PHE A 217 11.39 -13.03 19.94
C PHE A 217 12.24 -14.31 20.10
N ALA A 218 13.29 -14.28 20.94
CA ALA A 218 14.09 -15.45 21.29
C ALA A 218 13.56 -16.23 22.51
N GLY A 219 12.58 -15.70 23.25
CA GLY A 219 11.91 -16.39 24.34
C GLY A 219 10.64 -17.09 23.85
N ALA A 220 10.20 -18.15 24.51
CA ALA A 220 8.98 -18.92 24.20
C ALA A 220 7.65 -18.11 24.26
N GLU A 221 7.73 -16.78 24.35
CA GLU A 221 6.61 -15.85 24.43
C GLU A 221 6.50 -15.02 23.14
N THR A 222 6.15 -15.66 22.03
CA THR A 222 5.36 -14.94 21.01
C THR A 222 3.92 -14.91 21.51
N ALA A 223 3.66 -14.11 22.54
CA ALA A 223 2.32 -13.96 23.08
C ALA A 223 1.40 -13.49 21.94
N PRO A 224 0.17 -14.05 21.81
CA PRO A 224 -0.82 -13.53 20.89
C PRO A 224 -1.01 -12.03 21.12
N GLY A 225 -1.35 -11.29 20.06
CA GLY A 225 -1.71 -9.88 20.18
C GLY A 225 -2.78 -9.66 21.25
N HIS A 226 -2.76 -8.49 21.89
CA HIS A 226 -3.56 -8.25 23.09
C HIS A 226 -5.08 -8.26 22.83
N ALA A 227 -5.52 -8.03 21.59
CA ALA A 227 -6.93 -7.88 21.25
C ALA A 227 -7.27 -8.43 19.85
N PRO A 228 -7.46 -9.76 19.69
CA PRO A 228 -7.84 -10.39 18.42
C PRO A 228 -9.13 -9.83 17.81
N ALA A 229 -10.08 -9.38 18.62
CA ALA A 229 -11.31 -8.75 18.16
C ALA A 229 -11.06 -7.40 17.46
N LEU A 230 -10.12 -6.59 17.95
CA LEU A 230 -9.72 -5.35 17.29
C LEU A 230 -8.98 -5.66 15.97
N ALA A 231 -8.12 -6.67 15.97
CA ALA A 231 -7.43 -7.11 14.76
C ALA A 231 -8.42 -7.55 13.67
N LEU A 232 -9.47 -8.28 14.04
CA LEU A 232 -10.57 -8.66 13.15
C LEU A 232 -11.34 -7.45 12.62
N ALA A 233 -11.73 -6.52 13.50
CA ALA A 233 -12.48 -5.33 13.11
C ALA A 233 -11.67 -4.46 12.12
N GLY A 234 -10.40 -4.20 12.43
CA GLY A 234 -9.51 -3.46 11.55
C GLY A 234 -9.28 -4.16 10.21
N THR A 235 -9.07 -5.48 10.23
CA THR A 235 -8.93 -6.26 8.99
C THR A 235 -10.22 -6.25 8.16
N GLY A 236 -11.40 -6.29 8.78
CA GLY A 236 -12.68 -6.15 8.08
C GLY A 236 -12.83 -4.79 7.39
N MET A 237 -12.36 -3.71 8.02
CA MET A 237 -12.29 -2.39 7.38
C MET A 237 -11.32 -2.38 6.20
N ILE A 238 -10.12 -2.98 6.36
CA ILE A 238 -9.14 -3.11 5.29
C ILE A 238 -9.71 -3.92 4.12
N TRP A 239 -10.42 -5.01 4.39
CA TRP A 239 -11.06 -5.82 3.37
C TRP A 239 -12.01 -4.97 2.52
N ILE A 240 -12.99 -4.32 3.14
CA ILE A 240 -14.02 -3.54 2.42
C ILE A 240 -13.39 -2.39 1.64
N ALA A 241 -12.48 -1.67 2.28
CA ALA A 241 -11.91 -0.47 1.68
C ALA A 241 -10.85 -0.78 0.61
N LEU A 242 -10.06 -1.85 0.74
CA LEU A 242 -9.13 -2.28 -0.32
C LEU A 242 -9.90 -2.72 -1.56
N MET A 243 -11.05 -3.38 -1.39
CA MET A 243 -11.96 -3.68 -2.49
C MET A 243 -12.46 -2.42 -3.19
N ALA A 244 -12.96 -1.45 -2.41
CA ALA A 244 -13.45 -0.19 -2.95
C ALA A 244 -12.33 0.62 -3.66
N LEU A 245 -11.14 0.69 -3.06
CA LEU A 245 -9.98 1.37 -3.62
C LEU A 245 -9.54 0.75 -4.94
N THR A 246 -9.51 -0.59 -5.02
CA THR A 246 -9.16 -1.31 -6.25
C THR A 246 -10.25 -1.16 -7.32
N ALA A 247 -11.53 -1.26 -6.95
CA ALA A 247 -12.63 -1.04 -7.89
C ALA A 247 -12.67 0.41 -8.38
N GLY A 248 -12.38 1.38 -7.50
CA GLY A 248 -12.30 2.80 -7.85
C GLY A 248 -11.23 3.13 -8.89
N ALA A 249 -10.21 2.29 -9.04
CA ALA A 249 -9.17 2.45 -10.06
C ALA A 249 -9.67 2.25 -11.51
N THR A 250 -10.92 1.81 -11.72
CA THR A 250 -11.57 1.82 -13.04
C THR A 250 -11.90 3.23 -13.50
N LEU A 251 -12.03 4.17 -12.56
CA LEU A 251 -12.49 5.54 -12.80
C LEU A 251 -13.90 5.62 -13.38
N ALA A 252 -14.67 4.53 -13.29
CA ALA A 252 -16.04 4.46 -13.77
C ALA A 252 -16.86 3.42 -12.99
N ALA A 253 -18.10 3.76 -12.66
CA ALA A 253 -19.10 2.87 -12.10
C ALA A 253 -19.62 1.91 -13.19
N SER A 254 -18.82 0.88 -13.47
CA SER A 254 -18.91 0.03 -14.66
C SER A 254 -18.90 -1.47 -14.33
N ASP A 255 -19.08 -2.31 -15.35
CA ASP A 255 -18.94 -3.77 -15.23
C ASP A 255 -17.54 -4.18 -14.77
N ASP A 256 -16.49 -3.44 -15.14
CA ASP A 256 -15.12 -3.69 -14.67
C ASP A 256 -14.99 -3.42 -13.16
N ALA A 257 -15.68 -2.39 -12.65
CA ALA A 257 -15.70 -2.09 -11.22
C ALA A 257 -16.47 -3.17 -10.45
N GLY A 258 -17.60 -3.62 -10.99
CA GLY A 258 -18.37 -4.75 -10.46
C GLY A 258 -17.57 -6.05 -10.46
N SER A 259 -16.85 -6.32 -11.55
CA SER A 259 -15.93 -7.46 -11.69
C SER A 259 -14.82 -7.41 -10.65
N ALA A 260 -14.17 -6.26 -10.44
CA ALA A 260 -13.15 -6.11 -9.43
C ALA A 260 -13.68 -6.42 -8.01
N LEU A 261 -14.85 -5.90 -7.66
CA LEU A 261 -15.47 -6.17 -6.35
C LEU A 261 -15.79 -7.65 -6.15
N ILE A 262 -16.47 -8.30 -7.09
CA ILE A 262 -16.85 -9.71 -6.92
C ILE A 262 -15.63 -10.62 -6.88
N ASN A 263 -14.61 -10.33 -7.69
CA ASN A 263 -13.38 -11.11 -7.75
C ASN A 263 -12.57 -10.98 -6.46
N LEU A 264 -12.41 -9.77 -5.93
CA LEU A 264 -11.71 -9.56 -4.66
C LEU A 264 -12.45 -10.23 -3.50
N GLN A 265 -13.78 -10.12 -3.44
CA GLN A 265 -14.57 -10.81 -2.43
C GLN A 265 -14.39 -12.33 -2.49
N ALA A 266 -14.45 -12.91 -3.69
CA ALA A 266 -14.30 -14.35 -3.89
C ALA A 266 -12.89 -14.82 -3.51
N ALA A 267 -11.86 -14.07 -3.89
CA ALA A 267 -10.48 -14.36 -3.54
C ALA A 267 -10.23 -14.28 -2.03
N ALA A 268 -10.75 -13.25 -1.37
CA ALA A 268 -10.67 -13.07 0.07
C ALA A 268 -11.33 -14.23 0.82
N ALA A 269 -12.56 -14.61 0.43
CA ALA A 269 -13.29 -15.72 1.03
C ALA A 269 -12.54 -17.05 0.82
N ALA A 270 -12.03 -17.31 -0.39
CA ALA A 270 -11.26 -18.51 -0.68
C ALA A 270 -9.96 -18.58 0.15
N GLY A 271 -9.20 -17.48 0.21
CA GLY A 271 -7.97 -17.40 1.01
C GLY A 271 -8.23 -17.58 2.51
N ALA A 272 -9.29 -16.97 3.03
CA ALA A 272 -9.74 -17.12 4.42
C ALA A 272 -10.06 -18.58 4.75
N LEU A 273 -10.87 -19.26 3.93
CA LEU A 273 -11.26 -20.65 4.15
C LEU A 273 -10.06 -21.60 4.04
N VAL A 274 -9.16 -21.36 3.09
CA VAL A 274 -7.92 -22.14 2.95
C VAL A 274 -7.06 -22.01 4.20
N TRP A 275 -6.85 -20.80 4.72
CA TRP A 275 -6.03 -20.61 5.90
C TRP A 275 -6.69 -21.23 7.14
N LEU A 276 -8.00 -21.06 7.32
CA LEU A 276 -8.74 -21.71 8.40
C LEU A 276 -8.64 -23.24 8.34
N LEU A 277 -8.69 -23.82 7.13
CA LEU A 277 -8.50 -25.26 6.93
C LEU A 277 -7.07 -25.68 7.32
N ILE A 278 -6.06 -24.89 6.93
CA ILE A 278 -4.67 -25.16 7.31
C ILE A 278 -4.50 -25.08 8.83
N ASP A 279 -5.08 -24.07 9.50
CA ASP A 279 -5.06 -23.96 10.96
C ASP A 279 -5.76 -25.14 11.63
N ALA A 280 -6.90 -25.58 11.10
CA ALA A 280 -7.60 -26.77 11.61
C ALA A 280 -6.73 -28.03 11.50
N ILE A 281 -6.02 -28.21 10.39
CA ILE A 281 -5.16 -29.38 10.15
C ILE A 281 -3.86 -29.32 10.97
N THR A 282 -3.24 -28.14 11.06
CA THR A 282 -1.87 -28.00 11.60
C THR A 282 -1.83 -27.57 13.07
N LEU A 283 -2.85 -26.83 13.53
CA LEU A 283 -2.95 -26.33 14.91
C LEU A 283 -4.10 -27.00 15.69
N GLY A 284 -4.96 -27.78 15.03
CA GLY A 284 -6.13 -28.44 15.62
C GLY A 284 -7.29 -27.50 15.94
N ARG A 285 -7.16 -26.20 15.66
CA ARG A 285 -8.19 -25.19 15.90
C ARG A 285 -8.05 -23.99 14.96
N PRO A 286 -9.07 -23.68 14.14
CA PRO A 286 -9.11 -22.44 13.39
C PRO A 286 -9.10 -21.22 14.31
N GLY A 287 -8.46 -20.12 13.89
CA GLY A 287 -8.34 -18.91 14.69
C GLY A 287 -8.54 -17.61 13.91
N PRO A 288 -8.78 -16.50 14.63
CA PRO A 288 -9.01 -15.18 14.02
C PRO A 288 -7.79 -14.65 13.24
N THR A 289 -6.57 -15.00 13.68
CA THR A 289 -5.34 -14.62 12.97
C THR A 289 -5.22 -15.32 11.62
N GLY A 290 -5.58 -16.61 11.55
CA GLY A 290 -5.60 -17.33 10.27
C GLY A 290 -6.68 -16.80 9.34
N LEU A 291 -7.89 -16.54 9.86
CA LEU A 291 -8.98 -15.93 9.08
C LEU A 291 -8.54 -14.62 8.41
N THR A 292 -7.96 -13.71 9.19
CA THR A 292 -7.53 -12.38 8.72
C THR A 292 -6.35 -12.47 7.77
N SER A 293 -5.35 -13.29 8.08
CA SER A 293 -4.17 -13.48 7.21
C SER A 293 -4.56 -14.10 5.86
N GLY A 294 -5.45 -15.11 5.87
CA GLY A 294 -5.95 -15.75 4.65
C GLY A 294 -6.79 -14.81 3.79
N ALA A 295 -7.69 -14.05 4.41
CA ALA A 295 -8.49 -13.06 3.69
C ALA A 295 -7.60 -12.01 3.00
N LEU A 296 -6.66 -11.42 3.74
CA LEU A 296 -5.75 -10.42 3.21
C LEU A 296 -4.84 -11.00 2.12
N ALA A 297 -4.29 -12.21 2.31
CA ALA A 297 -3.44 -12.84 1.31
C ALA A 297 -4.20 -13.09 0.00
N GLY A 298 -5.48 -13.47 0.09
CA GLY A 298 -6.33 -13.65 -1.08
C GLY A 298 -6.67 -12.33 -1.79
N LEU A 299 -7.04 -11.29 -1.04
CA LEU A 299 -7.28 -9.93 -1.58
C LEU A 299 -6.05 -9.40 -2.30
N VAL A 300 -4.90 -9.45 -1.62
CA VAL A 300 -3.61 -8.97 -2.14
C VAL A 300 -3.25 -9.71 -3.43
N ALA A 301 -3.41 -11.04 -3.48
CA ALA A 301 -3.07 -11.81 -4.66
C ALA A 301 -3.99 -11.48 -5.85
N ALA A 302 -5.30 -11.38 -5.63
CA ALA A 302 -6.25 -11.05 -6.69
C ALA A 302 -6.16 -9.59 -7.16
N SER A 303 -5.62 -8.68 -6.33
CA SER A 303 -5.45 -7.27 -6.68
C SER A 303 -4.65 -7.07 -7.96
N ALA A 304 -3.74 -7.97 -8.33
CA ALA A 304 -2.93 -7.85 -9.54
C ALA A 304 -3.77 -7.68 -10.83
N ALA A 305 -4.95 -8.30 -10.91
CA ALA A 305 -5.79 -8.29 -12.11
C ALA A 305 -7.29 -8.41 -11.81
N ALA A 306 -7.74 -7.86 -10.67
CA ALA A 306 -9.08 -8.08 -10.14
C ALA A 306 -10.22 -7.73 -11.13
N GLN A 307 -10.05 -6.74 -11.99
CA GLN A 307 -11.03 -6.31 -12.98
C GLN A 307 -11.13 -7.24 -14.22
N ALA A 308 -10.07 -8.00 -14.51
CA ALA A 308 -9.88 -8.71 -15.77
C ALA A 308 -9.88 -10.24 -15.62
N MET A 309 -10.18 -10.74 -14.42
CA MET A 309 -10.30 -12.16 -14.12
C MET A 309 -11.76 -12.59 -14.10
N ALA A 310 -12.02 -13.87 -14.31
CA ALA A 310 -13.31 -14.46 -13.92
C ALA A 310 -13.34 -14.75 -12.41
N PRO A 311 -14.53 -14.80 -11.76
CA PRO A 311 -14.66 -15.14 -10.34
C PRO A 311 -14.02 -16.49 -9.97
N GLY A 312 -14.08 -17.47 -10.87
CA GLY A 312 -13.39 -18.77 -10.71
C GLY A 312 -11.86 -18.61 -10.60
N ALA A 313 -11.27 -17.80 -11.48
CA ALA A 313 -9.85 -17.50 -11.47
C ALA A 313 -9.44 -16.68 -10.23
N ALA A 314 -10.30 -15.78 -9.77
CA ALA A 314 -10.07 -15.01 -8.55
C ALA A 314 -10.03 -15.89 -7.28
N MET A 315 -10.91 -16.91 -7.19
CA MET A 315 -10.83 -17.90 -6.10
C MET A 315 -9.50 -18.65 -6.12
N VAL A 316 -8.99 -19.03 -7.30
CA VAL A 316 -7.67 -19.67 -7.44
C VAL A 316 -6.55 -18.74 -6.96
N ALA A 317 -6.59 -17.45 -7.31
CA ALA A 317 -5.65 -16.46 -6.77
C ALA A 317 -5.74 -16.40 -5.23
N GLY A 318 -6.95 -16.43 -4.67
CA GLY A 318 -7.20 -16.51 -3.24
C GLY A 318 -6.51 -17.69 -2.55
N VAL A 319 -6.72 -18.89 -3.10
CA VAL A 319 -6.12 -20.14 -2.60
C VAL A 319 -4.59 -20.08 -2.66
N VAL A 320 -4.04 -19.71 -3.82
CA VAL A 320 -2.58 -19.71 -4.01
C VAL A 320 -1.92 -18.61 -3.18
N GLY A 321 -2.53 -17.43 -3.10
CA GLY A 321 -2.06 -16.32 -2.25
C GLY A 321 -1.98 -16.73 -0.79
N ALA A 322 -3.03 -17.36 -0.24
CA ALA A 322 -3.04 -17.85 1.13
C ALA A 322 -1.98 -18.95 1.37
N LEU A 323 -1.84 -19.92 0.46
CA LEU A 323 -0.83 -20.98 0.56
C LEU A 323 0.60 -20.43 0.51
N ALA A 324 0.86 -19.48 -0.39
CA ALA A 324 2.16 -18.84 -0.55
C ALA A 324 2.52 -18.02 0.70
N ALA A 325 1.59 -17.21 1.21
CA ALA A 325 1.77 -16.42 2.42
C ALA A 325 1.95 -17.31 3.66
N TRP A 326 1.15 -18.35 3.84
CA TRP A 326 1.30 -19.29 4.96
C TRP A 326 2.67 -19.98 4.92
N SER A 327 3.10 -20.44 3.74
CA SER A 327 4.40 -21.08 3.54
C SER A 327 5.54 -20.12 3.85
N ALA A 328 5.44 -18.87 3.39
CA ALA A 328 6.40 -17.81 3.70
C ALA A 328 6.49 -17.52 5.20
N ALA A 329 5.36 -17.39 5.90
CA ALA A 329 5.34 -17.16 7.34
C ALA A 329 6.06 -18.29 8.11
N ARG A 330 5.89 -19.55 7.68
CA ARG A 330 6.60 -20.70 8.25
C ARG A 330 8.11 -20.63 7.99
N LEU A 331 8.52 -20.29 6.77
CA LEU A 331 9.94 -20.17 6.38
C LEU A 331 10.63 -19.02 7.12
N LEU A 332 9.99 -17.85 7.21
CA LEU A 332 10.50 -16.68 7.94
C LEU A 332 10.71 -17.01 9.41
N ARG A 333 9.73 -17.70 10.05
CA ARG A 333 9.87 -18.17 11.43
C ARG A 333 11.02 -19.16 11.59
N ALA A 334 11.19 -20.11 10.68
CA ALA A 334 12.30 -21.06 10.69
C ALA A 334 13.66 -20.37 10.51
N ALA A 335 13.70 -19.30 9.71
CA ALA A 335 14.87 -18.44 9.52
C ALA A 335 15.07 -17.40 10.65
N LEU A 336 14.23 -17.43 11.69
CA LEU A 336 14.26 -16.50 12.82
C LEU A 336 14.08 -15.02 12.43
N ILE A 337 13.36 -14.76 11.35
CA ILE A 337 12.96 -13.42 10.89
C ILE A 337 11.65 -13.03 11.59
N ASP A 338 11.66 -11.88 12.24
CA ASP A 338 10.56 -11.38 13.08
C ASP A 338 9.51 -10.59 12.25
N ASP A 339 8.77 -11.29 11.39
CA ASP A 339 7.64 -10.74 10.64
C ASP A 339 6.39 -10.62 11.54
N ALA A 340 6.40 -9.59 12.40
CA ALA A 340 5.50 -9.45 13.54
C ALA A 340 4.00 -9.57 13.23
N VAL A 341 3.58 -9.02 12.08
CA VAL A 341 2.17 -8.95 11.66
C VAL A 341 1.96 -9.52 10.25
N GLY A 342 2.93 -10.27 9.72
CA GLY A 342 2.81 -10.94 8.43
C GLY A 342 2.99 -10.03 7.20
N LEU A 343 3.72 -8.93 7.29
CA LEU A 343 3.91 -8.03 6.13
C LEU A 343 4.68 -8.72 5.00
N VAL A 344 5.76 -9.40 5.34
CA VAL A 344 6.60 -10.08 4.33
C VAL A 344 5.83 -11.25 3.74
N ALA A 345 5.18 -12.04 4.60
CA ALA A 345 4.42 -13.20 4.19
C ALA A 345 3.16 -12.84 3.35
N VAL A 346 2.27 -12.04 3.91
CA VAL A 346 0.95 -11.74 3.31
C VAL A 346 1.08 -10.74 2.17
N HIS A 347 1.76 -9.61 2.37
CA HIS A 347 1.85 -8.57 1.34
C HIS A 347 2.98 -8.85 0.34
N GLY A 348 4.17 -9.19 0.82
CA GLY A 348 5.33 -9.45 -0.03
C GLY A 348 5.14 -10.70 -0.89
N VAL A 349 5.12 -11.87 -0.25
CA VAL A 349 5.02 -13.14 -0.97
C VAL A 349 3.63 -13.33 -1.58
N GLY A 350 2.55 -12.99 -0.87
CA GLY A 350 1.19 -13.04 -1.43
C GLY A 350 1.01 -12.12 -2.64
N GLY A 351 1.52 -10.89 -2.59
CA GLY A 351 1.46 -9.94 -3.70
C GLY A 351 2.27 -10.39 -4.91
N LEU A 352 3.51 -10.86 -4.69
CA LEU A 352 4.34 -11.41 -5.77
C LEU A 352 3.70 -12.67 -6.38
N ALA A 353 3.11 -13.55 -5.57
CA ALA A 353 2.40 -14.73 -6.07
C ALA A 353 1.21 -14.32 -6.96
N GLY A 354 0.40 -13.36 -6.51
CA GLY A 354 -0.71 -12.81 -7.31
C GLY A 354 -0.25 -12.19 -8.62
N ALA A 355 0.81 -11.37 -8.58
CA ALA A 355 1.38 -10.75 -9.76
C ALA A 355 1.89 -11.79 -10.78
N MET A 356 2.50 -12.87 -10.33
CA MET A 356 2.93 -13.97 -11.20
C MET A 356 1.74 -14.76 -11.78
N LEU A 357 0.64 -14.86 -11.04
CA LEU A 357 -0.59 -15.50 -11.49
C LEU A 357 -1.44 -14.63 -12.43
N ALA A 358 -1.22 -13.31 -12.47
CA ALA A 358 -2.00 -12.42 -13.35
C ALA A 358 -1.98 -12.90 -14.81
N ALA A 359 -0.82 -13.34 -15.31
CA ALA A 359 -0.67 -13.78 -16.70
C ALA A 359 -1.60 -14.94 -17.11
N PRO A 360 -1.65 -16.08 -16.40
CA PRO A 360 -2.62 -17.13 -16.72
C PRO A 360 -4.06 -16.72 -16.38
N LEU A 361 -4.30 -15.95 -15.31
CA LEU A 361 -5.67 -15.73 -14.82
C LEU A 361 -6.48 -14.68 -15.60
N ILE A 362 -5.83 -13.82 -16.39
CA ILE A 362 -6.52 -12.93 -17.34
C ILE A 362 -6.80 -13.59 -18.69
N ALA A 363 -6.36 -14.84 -18.91
CA ALA A 363 -6.57 -15.52 -20.19
C ALA A 363 -8.06 -15.70 -20.49
N GLY A 364 -8.47 -15.38 -21.72
CA GLY A 364 -9.86 -15.57 -22.17
C GLY A 364 -10.34 -17.03 -22.07
N THR A 365 -9.43 -18.00 -22.17
CA THR A 365 -9.73 -19.43 -21.97
C THR A 365 -10.14 -19.77 -20.54
N LEU A 366 -9.83 -18.91 -19.56
CA LEU A 366 -10.27 -19.01 -18.16
C LEU A 366 -11.40 -18.00 -17.84
N GLY A 367 -11.99 -17.38 -18.86
CA GLY A 367 -13.03 -16.37 -18.72
C GLY A 367 -12.53 -14.97 -18.33
N GLY A 368 -11.22 -14.72 -18.40
CA GLY A 368 -10.66 -13.38 -18.20
C GLY A 368 -10.82 -12.45 -19.41
N GLY A 369 -10.52 -11.17 -19.21
CA GLY A 369 -10.65 -10.10 -20.22
C GLY A 369 -9.67 -10.22 -21.40
N GLY A 370 -8.73 -11.16 -21.35
CA GLY A 370 -7.72 -11.38 -22.39
C GLY A 370 -6.47 -10.52 -22.21
N TYR A 371 -5.56 -10.66 -23.16
CA TYR A 371 -4.29 -9.94 -23.17
C TYR A 371 -4.41 -8.64 -23.99
N ALA A 372 -3.67 -7.60 -23.59
CA ALA A 372 -3.57 -6.37 -24.36
C ALA A 372 -3.07 -6.63 -25.80
N HIS A 373 -3.30 -5.68 -26.71
CA HIS A 373 -2.90 -5.83 -28.10
C HIS A 373 -1.38 -6.07 -28.24
N GLY A 374 -0.99 -7.08 -29.02
CA GLY A 374 0.41 -7.51 -29.16
C GLY A 374 0.98 -8.29 -27.96
N MET A 375 0.19 -8.50 -26.90
CA MET A 375 0.50 -9.41 -25.80
C MET A 375 -0.11 -10.79 -26.06
N GLY A 376 0.42 -11.79 -25.36
CA GLY A 376 -0.05 -13.16 -25.36
C GLY A 376 0.46 -13.88 -24.10
N PRO A 377 0.06 -15.12 -23.83
CA PRO A 377 0.30 -15.77 -22.54
C PRO A 377 1.79 -15.81 -22.15
N VAL A 378 2.67 -16.20 -23.09
CA VAL A 378 4.12 -16.26 -22.85
C VAL A 378 4.69 -14.88 -22.58
N ARG A 379 4.36 -13.88 -23.42
CA ARG A 379 4.86 -12.51 -23.25
C ARG A 379 4.36 -11.89 -21.95
N GLN A 380 3.12 -12.19 -21.55
CA GLN A 380 2.56 -11.73 -20.28
C GLN A 380 3.29 -12.36 -19.09
N VAL A 381 3.58 -13.66 -19.10
CA VAL A 381 4.37 -14.31 -18.03
C VAL A 381 5.75 -13.64 -17.90
N ILE A 382 6.43 -13.38 -19.03
CA ILE A 382 7.72 -12.70 -19.03
C ILE A 382 7.59 -11.28 -18.46
N ALA A 383 6.57 -10.53 -18.86
CA ALA A 383 6.32 -9.17 -18.37
C ALA A 383 6.07 -9.13 -16.85
N GLN A 384 5.29 -10.09 -16.32
CA GLN A 384 5.07 -10.22 -14.88
C GLN A 384 6.35 -10.59 -14.14
N ALA A 385 7.15 -11.53 -14.68
CA ALA A 385 8.41 -11.94 -14.07
C ALA A 385 9.42 -10.79 -13.98
N ILE A 386 9.58 -10.01 -15.07
CA ILE A 386 10.44 -8.84 -15.08
C ILE A 386 9.90 -7.77 -14.12
N GLY A 387 8.60 -7.47 -14.18
CA GLY A 387 7.97 -6.50 -13.28
C GLY A 387 8.16 -6.84 -11.80
N ALA A 388 7.90 -8.09 -11.43
CA ALA A 388 8.12 -8.60 -10.08
C ALA A 388 9.60 -8.49 -9.65
N GLY A 389 10.54 -8.88 -10.53
CA GLY A 389 11.97 -8.77 -10.26
C GLY A 389 12.43 -7.32 -10.05
N VAL A 390 11.93 -6.40 -10.88
CA VAL A 390 12.23 -4.96 -10.75
C VAL A 390 11.66 -4.40 -9.45
N VAL A 391 10.42 -4.74 -9.10
CA VAL A 391 9.78 -4.31 -7.84
C VAL A 391 10.56 -4.83 -6.63
N VAL A 392 10.99 -6.09 -6.65
CA VAL A 392 11.84 -6.66 -5.59
C VAL A 392 13.16 -5.93 -5.49
N ALA A 393 13.89 -5.77 -6.60
CA ALA A 393 15.20 -5.13 -6.60
C ALA A 393 15.11 -3.66 -6.15
N TRP A 394 14.20 -2.89 -6.74
CA TRP A 394 14.05 -1.47 -6.44
C TRP A 394 13.58 -1.23 -5.01
N SER A 395 12.60 -2.01 -4.54
CA SER A 395 12.10 -1.88 -3.16
C SER A 395 13.19 -2.26 -2.16
N ALA A 396 13.98 -3.30 -2.42
CA ALA A 396 15.04 -3.70 -1.51
C ALA A 396 16.14 -2.62 -1.43
N ILE A 397 16.65 -2.17 -2.58
CA ILE A 397 17.73 -1.18 -2.67
C ILE A 397 17.27 0.18 -2.15
N GLY A 398 16.15 0.69 -2.66
CA GLY A 398 15.61 1.99 -2.28
C GLY A 398 15.24 2.06 -0.80
N THR A 399 14.70 0.98 -0.23
CA THR A 399 14.43 0.91 1.21
C THR A 399 15.71 0.93 2.03
N ALA A 400 16.73 0.15 1.65
CA ALA A 400 18.00 0.15 2.36
C ALA A 400 18.64 1.55 2.32
N ILE A 401 18.63 2.22 1.17
CA ILE A 401 19.13 3.58 1.01
C ILE A 401 18.34 4.54 1.92
N ALA A 402 17.01 4.57 1.81
CA ALA A 402 16.18 5.47 2.61
C ALA A 402 16.36 5.25 4.11
N ALA A 403 16.36 3.98 4.54
CA ALA A 403 16.53 3.60 5.93
C ALA A 403 17.86 4.08 6.51
N LEU A 404 18.96 3.79 5.79
CA LEU A 404 20.30 4.14 6.21
C LEU A 404 20.54 5.65 6.16
N MET A 405 19.97 6.35 5.17
CA MET A 405 20.07 7.82 5.09
C MET A 405 19.50 8.50 6.32
N VAL A 406 18.30 8.10 6.76
CA VAL A 406 17.70 8.65 7.98
C VAL A 406 18.45 8.16 9.22
N ALA A 407 18.96 6.93 9.21
CA ALA A 407 19.74 6.34 10.31
C ALA A 407 21.06 7.09 10.61
N MET A 408 21.60 7.85 9.65
CA MET A 408 22.79 8.70 9.87
C MET A 408 22.52 9.84 10.87
N VAL A 409 21.25 10.24 11.05
CA VAL A 409 20.86 11.38 11.90
C VAL A 409 20.07 10.91 13.12
N VAL A 410 19.18 9.92 12.94
CA VAL A 410 18.28 9.44 13.99
C VAL A 410 18.34 7.92 14.07
N PRO A 411 18.54 7.32 15.27
CA PRO A 411 18.60 5.86 15.39
C PRO A 411 17.28 5.21 14.99
N MET A 412 17.36 4.11 14.22
CA MET A 412 16.19 3.38 13.73
C MET A 412 15.37 2.73 14.85
N ARG A 413 16.06 2.27 15.90
CA ARG A 413 15.50 1.50 17.01
C ARG A 413 15.49 2.33 18.29
N ILE A 414 14.45 2.17 19.10
CA ILE A 414 14.43 2.67 20.48
C ILE A 414 15.44 1.91 21.35
N SER A 415 15.76 2.45 22.53
CA SER A 415 16.62 1.76 23.50
C SER A 415 15.98 0.46 24.00
N GLU A 416 16.80 -0.53 24.37
CA GLU A 416 16.32 -1.80 24.94
C GLU A 416 15.51 -1.58 26.23
N ALA A 417 15.86 -0.58 27.04
CA ALA A 417 15.10 -0.18 28.21
C ALA A 417 13.67 0.29 27.85
N ALA A 418 13.53 1.12 26.81
CA ALA A 418 12.21 1.53 26.30
C ALA A 418 11.44 0.35 25.69
N GLU A 419 12.14 -0.58 25.03
CA GLU A 419 11.53 -1.80 24.47
C GLU A 419 11.08 -2.80 25.56
N THR A 420 11.63 -2.74 26.78
CA THR A 420 11.32 -3.69 27.86
C THR A 420 10.54 -3.09 29.03
N ALA A 421 10.44 -1.77 29.13
CA ALA A 421 9.74 -1.06 30.22
C ALA A 421 8.31 -1.57 30.51
N PRO A 422 7.88 -1.71 31.77
CA PRO A 422 6.51 -2.13 32.11
C PRO A 422 5.43 -1.21 31.50
N SER A 423 4.20 -1.72 31.34
CA SER A 423 3.06 -1.02 30.73
C SER A 423 2.61 0.27 31.45
N ASP A 424 3.19 0.55 32.61
CA ASP A 424 2.65 1.52 33.58
C ASP A 424 3.54 2.78 33.66
N ALA A 425 4.52 2.90 32.75
CA ALA A 425 5.39 4.06 32.65
C ALA A 425 4.81 5.08 31.66
N GLY A 426 3.75 5.78 32.08
CA GLY A 426 3.32 7.12 31.66
C GLY A 426 3.12 7.40 30.18
#